data_AF-X1FU90-F1
#
_entry.id   AF-X1FU90-F1
#
_cell.length_a   1.000
_cell.length_b   1.000
_cell.length_c   1.000
_cell.angle_alpha   90.00
_cell.angle_beta   90.00
_cell.angle_gamma   90.00
#
_symmetry.space_group_name_H-M   'P 1'
#
loop_
_entity.id
_entity.type
_entity.pdbx_description
1 polymer ?
#
loop_
_entity_poly.entity_id
_entity_poly.type
_entity_poly.pdbx_seq_one_letter_code
_entity_poly.pdbx_strand_id
1 'polypeptide(L)'
;MDMSLMIMEVITGPEIIALVALMASNVILSIIAAIAKGEFSFRNLGDFVGTRVVPLIAYVVVGILAQVQQDWGPAALTVYAGLVALYGAGIAAAIKALTGVSIPNIFTEKRKHE
;
A
#
# COMPACT_ATOMS: atom_id res chain seq x y z
N MET A 1 11.02 16.73 -22.62
CA MET A 1 11.73 16.17 -21.45
C MET A 1 12.31 14.84 -21.88
N ASP A 2 13.57 14.54 -21.55
CA ASP A 2 14.14 13.21 -21.79
C ASP A 2 13.35 12.19 -20.94
N MET A 3 12.97 11.06 -21.54
CA MET A 3 12.23 9.97 -20.87
C MET A 3 12.93 9.51 -19.58
N SER A 4 14.25 9.51 -19.56
CA SER A 4 15.04 9.15 -18.37
C SER A 4 14.83 10.14 -17.22
N LEU A 5 14.70 11.43 -17.52
CA LEU A 5 14.44 12.48 -16.52
C LEU A 5 12.99 12.40 -16.01
N MET A 6 12.02 12.11 -16.89
CA MET A 6 10.61 11.92 -16.48
C MET A 6 10.46 10.78 -15.48
N ILE A 7 11.09 9.64 -15.78
CA ILE A 7 11.04 8.46 -14.92
C ILE A 7 11.68 8.77 -13.55
N MET A 8 12.80 9.48 -13.54
CA MET A 8 13.44 9.94 -12.30
C MET A 8 12.53 10.83 -11.47
N GLU A 9 11.86 11.81 -12.08
CA GLU A 9 10.91 12.69 -11.38
C GLU A 9 9.74 11.92 -10.76
N VAL A 10 9.19 10.93 -11.46
CA VAL A 10 8.10 10.09 -10.93
C VAL A 10 8.59 9.23 -9.77
N ILE A 11 9.71 8.50 -9.95
CA ILE A 11 10.25 7.57 -8.94
C ILE A 11 10.70 8.31 -7.68
N THR A 12 11.30 9.49 -7.83
CA THR A 12 11.76 10.32 -6.70
C THR A 12 10.69 11.28 -6.19
N GLY A 13 9.49 11.22 -6.77
CA GLY A 13 8.36 12.04 -6.38
C GLY A 13 7.89 11.74 -4.95
N PRO A 14 7.28 12.73 -4.27
CA PRO A 14 6.84 12.60 -2.87
C PRO A 14 5.81 11.47 -2.69
N GLU A 15 4.97 11.22 -3.69
CA GLU A 15 3.96 10.17 -3.67
C GLU A 15 4.59 8.76 -3.62
N ILE A 16 5.59 8.48 -4.46
CA ILE A 16 6.29 7.19 -4.46
C ILE A 16 7.03 7.00 -3.14
N ILE A 17 7.73 8.03 -2.65
CA ILE A 17 8.42 7.95 -1.37
C ILE A 17 7.45 7.62 -0.24
N ALA A 18 6.29 8.28 -0.20
CA ALA A 18 5.25 8.02 0.80
C ALA A 18 4.70 6.58 0.70
N LEU A 19 4.44 6.08 -0.52
CA LEU A 19 3.96 4.73 -0.73
C LEU A 19 5.00 3.68 -0.36
N VAL A 20 6.28 3.89 -0.67
CA VAL A 20 7.38 3.00 -0.29
C VAL A 20 7.50 2.94 1.23
N ALA A 21 7.42 4.10 1.91
CA ALA A 21 7.44 4.15 3.37
C ALA A 21 6.27 3.38 3.98
N LEU A 22 5.04 3.60 3.48
CA LEU A 22 3.84 2.89 3.93
C LEU A 22 3.94 1.38 3.67
N MET A 23 4.43 0.98 2.49
CA MET A 23 4.65 -0.42 2.13
C MET A 23 5.65 -1.07 3.10
N ALA A 24 6.78 -0.41 3.37
CA ALA A 24 7.80 -0.91 4.28
C ALA A 24 7.26 -1.06 5.72
N SER A 25 6.56 -0.05 6.23
CA SER A 25 5.90 -0.12 7.55
C SER A 25 4.90 -1.27 7.61
N ASN A 26 4.08 -1.43 6.57
CA ASN A 26 3.14 -2.52 6.47
C ASN A 26 3.86 -3.87 6.51
N VAL A 27 4.93 -4.06 5.73
CA VAL A 27 5.70 -5.32 5.67
C VAL A 27 6.30 -5.65 7.03
N ILE A 28 7.02 -4.71 7.63
CA ILE A 28 7.68 -4.90 8.92
C ILE A 28 6.66 -5.29 9.99
N LEU A 29 5.55 -4.55 10.11
CA LEU A 29 4.52 -4.84 11.11
C LEU A 29 3.85 -6.20 10.87
N SER A 30 3.61 -6.58 9.62
CA SER A 30 3.02 -7.87 9.29
C SER A 30 3.96 -9.03 9.64
N ILE A 31 5.26 -8.87 9.43
CA ILE A 31 6.29 -9.84 9.84
C ILE A 31 6.31 -9.95 11.37
N ILE A 32 6.34 -8.83 12.08
CA ILE A 32 6.32 -8.81 13.55
C ILE A 32 5.07 -9.50 14.09
N ALA A 33 3.89 -9.22 13.52
CA ALA A 33 2.62 -9.86 13.89
C ALA A 33 2.64 -11.37 13.64
N ALA A 34 3.19 -11.82 12.51
CA ALA A 34 3.30 -13.25 12.20
C ALA A 34 4.28 -13.98 13.14
N ILE A 35 5.41 -13.34 13.48
CA ILE A 35 6.38 -13.88 14.45
C ILE A 35 5.72 -14.00 15.84
N ALA A 36 5.04 -12.95 16.30
CA ALA A 36 4.38 -12.93 17.61
C ALA A 36 3.30 -14.03 17.76
N LYS A 37 2.66 -14.42 16.66
CA LYS A 37 1.65 -15.49 16.62
C LYS A 37 2.23 -16.89 16.35
N GLY A 38 3.53 -17.01 16.07
CA GLY A 38 4.16 -18.27 15.69
C GLY A 38 3.78 -18.78 14.28
N GLU A 39 3.19 -17.93 13.44
CA GLU A 39 2.69 -18.28 12.09
C GLU A 39 3.67 -17.89 10.98
N PHE A 40 4.87 -17.40 11.33
CA PHE A 40 5.83 -16.91 10.35
C PHE A 40 6.35 -18.02 9.44
N SER A 41 6.14 -17.85 8.13
CA SER A 41 6.68 -18.74 7.09
C SER A 41 7.30 -17.90 5.98
N PHE A 42 8.50 -18.29 5.52
CA PHE A 42 9.15 -17.67 4.36
C PHE A 42 8.34 -17.80 3.06
N ARG A 43 7.39 -18.73 2.99
CA ARG A 43 6.45 -18.80 1.86
C ARG A 43 5.52 -17.59 1.82
N ASN A 44 5.17 -17.02 2.98
CA ASN A 44 4.37 -15.80 3.08
C ASN A 44 5.16 -14.56 2.60
N LEU A 45 6.51 -14.61 2.60
CA LEU A 45 7.38 -13.59 1.97
C LEU A 45 7.21 -13.50 0.44
N GLY A 46 6.91 -14.61 -0.23
CA GLY A 46 6.55 -14.57 -1.65
C GLY A 46 5.23 -13.83 -1.90
N ASP A 47 4.21 -14.12 -1.09
CA ASP A 47 2.90 -13.44 -1.16
C ASP A 47 3.01 -11.95 -0.82
N PHE A 48 3.96 -11.56 0.03
CA PHE A 48 4.24 -10.15 0.33
C PHE A 48 4.71 -9.37 -0.90
N VAL A 49 5.50 -9.97 -1.79
CA VAL A 49 5.93 -9.31 -3.04
C VAL A 49 4.73 -9.10 -3.96
N GLY A 50 3.91 -10.14 -4.17
CA GLY A 50 2.75 -10.07 -5.05
C GLY A 50 1.69 -9.07 -4.58
N THR A 51 1.40 -9.03 -3.28
CA THR A 51 0.33 -8.19 -2.74
C THR A 51 0.74 -6.76 -2.42
N ARG A 52 2.05 -6.46 -2.35
CA ARG A 52 2.53 -5.14 -1.90
C ARG A 52 3.47 -4.46 -2.88
N VAL A 53 4.35 -5.20 -3.55
CA VAL A 53 5.32 -4.63 -4.50
C VAL A 53 4.70 -4.47 -5.88
N VAL A 54 3.95 -5.46 -6.37
CA VAL A 54 3.30 -5.38 -7.70
C VAL A 54 2.34 -4.19 -7.81
N PRO A 55 1.49 -3.89 -6.81
CA PRO A 55 0.63 -2.71 -6.87
C PRO A 55 1.41 -1.38 -6.93
N LEU A 56 2.56 -1.29 -6.25
CA LEU A 56 3.43 -0.12 -6.33
C LEU A 56 4.04 0.04 -7.73
N ILE A 57 4.49 -1.06 -8.35
CA ILE A 57 4.99 -1.05 -9.74
C ILE A 57 3.89 -0.57 -10.69
N ALA A 58 2.66 -1.06 -10.52
CA ALA A 58 1.52 -0.61 -11.33
C ALA A 58 1.29 0.90 -11.19
N TYR A 59 1.43 1.47 -9.99
CA TYR A 59 1.33 2.92 -9.79
C TYR A 59 2.46 3.69 -10.48
N VAL A 60 3.71 3.20 -10.44
CA VAL A 60 4.82 3.84 -11.18
C VAL A 60 4.52 3.93 -12.67
N VAL A 61 3.98 2.86 -13.26
CA VAL A 61 3.58 2.85 -14.68
C VAL A 61 2.49 3.90 -14.95
N VAL A 62 1.45 3.96 -14.11
CA VAL A 62 0.36 4.92 -14.26
C VAL A 62 0.83 6.36 -14.04
N GLY A 63 1.74 6.59 -13.09
CA GLY A 63 2.35 7.90 -12.84
C GLY A 63 3.18 8.41 -14.02
N ILE A 64 3.94 7.51 -14.67
CA ILE A 64 4.64 7.84 -15.92
C ILE A 64 3.63 8.17 -17.03
N LEU A 65 2.55 7.40 -17.17
CA LEU A 65 1.50 7.68 -18.16
C LEU A 65 0.83 9.04 -17.91
N ALA A 66 0.58 9.42 -16.65
CA ALA A 66 0.01 10.71 -16.27
C ALA A 66 0.90 11.90 -16.64
N GLN A 67 2.22 11.73 -16.67
CA GLN A 67 3.12 12.78 -17.14
C GLN A 67 3.13 12.93 -18.67
N VAL A 68 2.90 11.84 -19.41
CA VAL A 68 2.93 11.83 -20.88
C VAL A 68 1.55 12.17 -21.47
N GLN A 69 0.47 11.78 -20.80
CA GLN A 69 -0.92 11.99 -21.22
C GLN A 69 -1.72 12.58 -20.06
N GLN A 70 -2.18 13.83 -20.21
CA GLN A 70 -2.85 14.54 -19.11
C GLN A 70 -4.15 13.88 -18.63
N ASP A 71 -4.81 13.11 -19.49
CA ASP A 71 -6.06 12.40 -19.16
C ASP A 71 -5.88 11.28 -18.12
N TRP A 72 -4.64 10.89 -17.83
CA TRP A 72 -4.33 9.84 -16.85
C TRP A 72 -4.16 10.35 -15.42
N GLY A 73 -4.18 11.67 -15.20
CA GLY A 73 -4.10 12.26 -13.86
C GLY A 73 -5.12 11.71 -12.84
N PRO A 74 -6.42 11.62 -13.19
CA PRO A 74 -7.44 11.02 -12.31
C PRO A 74 -7.18 9.53 -12.00
N ALA A 75 -6.65 8.78 -12.97
CA ALA A 75 -6.29 7.38 -12.78
C ALA A 75 -5.12 7.24 -11.81
N ALA A 76 -4.08 8.06 -11.95
CA ALA A 76 -2.95 8.10 -11.01
C ALA A 76 -3.43 8.39 -9.58
N LEU A 77 -4.25 9.44 -9.40
CA LEU A 77 -4.79 9.78 -8.08
C LEU A 77 -5.60 8.64 -7.46
N THR A 78 -6.44 7.97 -8.26
CA THR A 78 -7.26 6.85 -7.80
C THR A 78 -6.41 5.65 -7.37
N VAL A 79 -5.39 5.31 -8.16
CA VAL A 79 -4.47 4.22 -7.82
C VAL A 79 -3.66 4.56 -6.57
N TYR A 80 -3.16 5.80 -6.46
CA TYR A 80 -2.46 6.28 -5.26
C TYR A 80 -3.33 6.11 -4.01
N ALA A 81 -4.57 6.62 -4.02
CA ALA A 81 -5.50 6.50 -2.90
C ALA A 81 -5.80 5.03 -2.55
N GLY A 82 -5.96 4.18 -3.56
CA GLY A 82 -6.16 2.74 -3.39
C GLY A 82 -4.97 2.06 -2.70
N LEU A 83 -3.74 2.43 -3.06
CA LEU A 83 -2.54 1.89 -2.42
C LEU A 83 -2.38 2.38 -0.97
N VAL A 84 -2.65 3.65 -0.71
CA VAL A 84 -2.65 4.18 0.66
C VAL A 84 -3.65 3.42 1.53
N ALA A 85 -4.86 3.17 1.02
CA ALA A 85 -5.88 2.38 1.72
C ALA A 85 -5.45 0.92 1.93
N LEU A 86 -4.89 0.27 0.90
CA LEU A 86 -4.40 -1.11 0.97
C LEU A 86 -3.30 -1.27 2.04
N TYR A 87 -2.30 -0.39 2.00
CA TYR A 87 -1.18 -0.45 2.94
C TYR A 87 -1.61 -0.07 4.36
N GLY A 88 -2.44 0.97 4.50
CA GLY A 88 -3.03 1.38 5.77
C GLY A 88 -3.87 0.27 6.41
N ALA A 89 -4.70 -0.42 5.63
CA ALA A 89 -5.49 -1.56 6.11
C ALA A 89 -4.60 -2.72 6.60
N GLY A 90 -3.51 -3.01 5.88
CA GLY A 90 -2.53 -4.02 6.31
C GLY A 90 -1.85 -3.66 7.63
N ILE A 91 -1.45 -2.39 7.80
CA ILE A 91 -0.89 -1.87 9.06
C ILE A 91 -1.91 -2.01 10.20
N ALA A 92 -3.15 -1.59 9.98
CA ALA A 92 -4.22 -1.67 10.96
C ALA A 92 -4.50 -3.13 11.38
N ALA A 93 -4.53 -4.05 10.42
CA ALA A 93 -4.69 -5.48 10.70
C ALA A 93 -3.53 -6.06 11.51
N ALA A 94 -2.29 -5.67 11.20
CA ALA A 94 -1.10 -6.09 11.95
C ALA A 94 -1.10 -5.53 13.38
N ILE A 95 -1.47 -4.27 13.58
CA ILE A 95 -1.60 -3.65 14.92
C ILE A 95 -2.69 -4.35 15.73
N LYS A 96 -3.87 -4.61 15.13
CA LYS A 96 -4.95 -5.37 15.78
C LYS A 96 -4.48 -6.76 16.20
N ALA A 97 -3.73 -7.43 15.33
CA ALA A 97 -3.14 -8.73 15.60
C ALA A 97 -2.13 -8.73 16.76
N LEU A 98 -1.38 -7.63 16.95
CA LEU A 98 -0.34 -7.51 17.98
C LEU A 98 -0.88 -7.05 19.34
N THR A 99 -1.83 -6.13 19.35
CA THR A 99 -2.31 -5.47 20.58
C THR A 99 -3.58 -6.09 21.15
N GLY A 100 -4.30 -6.90 20.36
CA GLY A 100 -5.64 -7.38 20.72
C GLY A 100 -6.69 -6.26 20.82
N VAL A 101 -6.31 -5.00 20.57
CA VAL A 101 -7.20 -3.85 20.59
C VAL A 101 -8.12 -3.97 19.37
N SER A 102 -9.41 -4.11 19.67
CA SER A 102 -10.45 -4.03 18.65
C SER A 102 -10.47 -2.60 18.13
N ILE A 103 -10.03 -2.37 16.87
CA ILE A 103 -10.33 -1.11 16.18
C ILE A 103 -11.86 -0.97 16.25
N PRO A 104 -12.39 0.10 16.85
CA PRO A 104 -13.82 0.23 17.07
C PRO A 104 -14.58 -0.02 15.77
N ASN A 105 -15.59 -0.90 15.79
CA ASN A 105 -16.43 -1.29 14.64
C ASN A 105 -17.18 -0.11 13.98
N ILE A 106 -16.94 1.12 14.42
CA ILE A 106 -17.55 2.37 13.93
C ILE A 106 -17.30 2.56 12.41
N PHE A 107 -16.27 1.91 11.85
CA PHE A 107 -15.94 1.97 10.41
C PHE A 107 -16.33 0.72 9.61
N THR A 108 -16.83 -0.35 10.24
CA THR A 108 -17.05 -1.66 9.61
C THR A 108 -18.48 -2.18 9.69
N GLU A 109 -19.32 -1.66 10.59
CA GLU A 109 -20.72 -2.07 10.65
C GLU A 109 -21.57 -1.27 9.66
N LYS A 110 -22.10 -1.95 8.63
CA LYS A 110 -23.38 -1.55 8.02
C LYS A 110 -24.36 -1.45 9.18
N ARG A 111 -24.89 -0.25 9.45
CA ARG A 111 -25.94 -0.04 10.46
C ARG A 111 -26.98 -1.14 10.26
N LYS A 112 -27.11 -2.05 11.23
CA LYS A 112 -28.30 -2.89 11.31
C LYS A 112 -29.44 -1.92 11.62
N HIS A 113 -30.31 -1.73 10.64
CA HIS A 113 -31.59 -1.08 10.87
C HIS A 113 -32.39 -2.01 11.79
N GLU A 114 -32.54 -1.61 13.05
CA GLU A 114 -33.68 -2.00 13.88
C GLU A 114 -34.79 -0.96 13.69
#